data_AF-A0A1I1W9L7-F1
#
_entry.id   AF-A0A1I1W9L7-F1
#
_cell.length_a   1.000
_cell.length_b   1.000
_cell.length_c   1.000
_cell.angle_alpha   90.00
_cell.angle_beta   90.00
_cell.angle_gamma   90.00
#
_symmetry.space_group_name_H-M   'P 1'
#
loop_
_entity.id
_entity.type
_entity.pdbx_description
1 polymer ?
#
loop_
_entity_poly.entity_id
_entity_poly.type
_entity_poly.pdbx_seq_one_letter_code
_entity_poly.pdbx_strand_id
1 'polypeptide(L)'
;MDMSMETAMPRRPGARVRPRSRADVDGRPALRYPRGVRVLLCQCNTVFEHEVIACVRRGARTVEEVGDDCEAGTGCGSCRGAIKTILEEEAQKRRAGRDGGAPEALFQLPLFKTRKD
;
A
#
# COMPACT_ATOMS: atom_id res chain seq x y z
N MET A 1 -7.91 -1.97 -38.92
CA MET A 1 -8.13 -2.31 -37.50
C MET A 1 -7.01 -1.67 -36.70
N ASP A 2 -7.15 -0.39 -36.36
CA ASP A 2 -6.15 0.35 -35.58
C ASP A 2 -6.62 0.35 -34.12
N MET A 3 -6.07 -0.56 -33.31
CA MET A 3 -6.38 -0.74 -31.88
C MET A 3 -5.62 0.29 -31.04
N SER A 4 -5.97 1.55 -31.25
CA SER A 4 -5.66 2.67 -30.37
C SER A 4 -6.49 2.57 -29.07
N MET A 5 -6.08 1.75 -28.11
CA MET A 5 -6.55 1.60 -26.71
C MET A 5 -5.89 0.30 -26.21
N GLU A 6 -5.02 0.21 -25.21
CA GLU A 6 -5.20 0.65 -23.83
C GLU A 6 -3.90 0.27 -23.07
N THR A 7 -2.78 0.94 -23.33
CA THR A 7 -1.55 0.65 -22.56
C THR A 7 -1.51 1.59 -21.38
N ALA A 8 -1.97 1.11 -20.22
CA ALA A 8 -1.63 1.72 -18.94
C ALA A 8 -0.16 2.12 -18.98
N MET A 9 0.14 3.41 -18.79
CA MET A 9 1.51 3.95 -18.83
C MET A 9 2.46 2.94 -18.19
N PRO A 10 3.53 2.49 -18.88
CA PRO A 10 4.41 1.48 -18.34
C PRO A 10 4.96 2.01 -17.02
N ARG A 11 4.64 1.31 -15.92
CA ARG A 11 5.34 1.50 -14.65
C ARG A 11 6.81 1.26 -14.96
N ARG A 12 7.68 2.24 -14.70
CA ARG A 12 9.11 2.13 -15.03
C ARG A 12 9.68 0.96 -14.22
N PRO A 13 9.93 -0.22 -14.83
CA PRO A 13 10.45 -1.36 -14.09
C PRO A 13 11.84 -1.01 -13.58
N GLY A 14 12.17 -1.39 -12.35
CA GLY A 14 13.50 -1.18 -11.76
C GLY A 14 13.81 0.23 -11.25
N ALA A 15 12.87 1.19 -11.30
CA ALA A 15 13.05 2.47 -10.61
C ALA A 15 12.75 2.30 -9.11
N ARG A 16 13.75 1.83 -8.34
CA ARG A 16 13.67 1.59 -6.89
C ARG A 16 12.79 2.64 -6.22
N VAL A 17 11.67 2.22 -5.62
CA VAL A 17 10.65 3.12 -5.06
C VAL A 17 11.25 3.92 -3.91
N ARG A 18 11.85 5.06 -4.23
CA ARG A 18 12.25 6.05 -3.23
C ARG A 18 10.99 6.61 -2.58
N PRO A 19 10.94 6.73 -1.24
CA PRO A 19 9.85 7.42 -0.58
C PRO A 19 9.76 8.85 -1.15
N ARG A 20 8.55 9.24 -1.58
CA ARG A 20 8.35 10.49 -2.34
C ARG A 20 8.48 11.73 -1.45
N SER A 21 8.31 11.61 -0.13
CA SER A 21 8.44 12.73 0.81
C SER A 21 8.65 12.28 2.26
N ARG A 22 9.08 13.21 3.14
CA ARG A 22 9.00 13.02 4.61
C ARG A 22 7.54 12.84 5.09
N ALA A 23 6.54 13.30 4.33
CA ALA A 23 5.13 13.29 4.71
C ALA A 23 4.44 11.93 4.53
N ASP A 24 4.96 11.04 3.66
CA ASP A 24 4.57 9.61 3.62
C ASP A 24 4.84 8.90 4.98
N VAL A 25 5.64 9.53 5.84
CA VAL A 25 5.96 9.08 7.21
C VAL A 25 4.97 9.61 8.26
N ASP A 26 4.22 10.69 7.99
CA ASP A 26 3.54 11.47 9.07
C ASP A 26 2.02 11.73 8.94
N GLY A 27 1.31 11.24 7.92
CA GLY A 27 -0.18 11.26 7.88
C GLY A 27 -0.84 9.97 8.40
N ARG A 28 -1.01 9.79 9.73
CA ARG A 28 -0.97 8.47 10.41
C ARG A 28 -2.32 7.76 10.69
N PRO A 29 -2.70 6.70 9.94
CA PRO A 29 -3.45 5.56 10.50
C PRO A 29 -2.52 4.63 11.31
N ALA A 30 -3.11 3.71 12.09
CA ALA A 30 -2.43 2.85 13.07
C ALA A 30 -1.08 2.30 12.56
N LEU A 31 0.01 2.73 13.20
CA LEU A 31 1.35 2.32 12.83
C LEU A 31 1.52 0.82 13.05
N ARG A 32 1.97 0.09 12.03
CA ARG A 32 2.33 -1.33 12.14
C ARG A 32 3.52 -1.56 13.09
N TYR A 33 4.39 -0.55 13.24
CA TYR A 33 5.61 -0.59 14.06
C TYR A 33 5.86 0.72 14.83
N PRO A 34 6.63 0.68 15.93
CA PRO A 34 7.08 1.87 16.65
C PRO A 34 7.83 2.86 15.73
N ARG A 35 7.78 4.15 16.06
CA ARG A 35 8.45 5.21 15.29
C ARG A 35 9.93 4.89 15.08
N GLY A 36 10.42 5.07 13.85
CA GLY A 36 11.83 4.90 13.49
C GLY A 36 12.27 3.46 13.25
N VAL A 37 11.40 2.47 13.46
CA VAL A 37 11.70 1.06 13.16
C VAL A 37 11.41 0.77 11.70
N ARG A 38 12.41 0.25 10.98
CA ARG A 38 12.25 -0.29 9.62
C ARG A 38 12.40 -1.80 9.66
N VAL A 39 11.39 -2.52 9.19
CA VAL A 39 11.40 -3.98 9.10
C VAL A 39 11.93 -4.40 7.74
N LEU A 40 13.02 -5.18 7.75
CA LEU A 40 13.58 -5.78 6.55
C LEU A 40 12.65 -6.91 6.11
N LEU A 41 12.14 -6.82 4.88
CA LEU A 41 11.19 -7.80 4.35
C LEU A 41 11.86 -8.75 3.36
N CYS A 42 12.70 -8.24 2.46
CA CYS A 42 13.46 -9.03 1.51
C CYS A 42 14.95 -8.93 1.81
N GLN A 43 15.56 -10.02 2.26
CA GLN A 43 16.99 -10.07 2.55
C GLN A 43 17.86 -10.03 1.28
N CYS A 44 17.43 -10.70 0.21
CA CYS A 44 18.22 -10.78 -1.04
C CYS A 44 18.51 -9.40 -1.64
N ASN A 45 17.47 -8.56 -1.72
CA ASN A 45 17.54 -7.26 -2.40
C ASN A 45 17.51 -6.08 -1.41
N THR A 46 17.62 -6.36 -0.11
CA THR A 46 17.58 -5.36 0.97
C THR A 46 16.37 -4.42 0.86
N VAL A 47 15.18 -5.01 0.73
CA VAL A 47 13.92 -4.27 0.60
C VAL A 47 13.18 -4.30 1.93
N PHE A 48 12.77 -3.13 2.40
CA PHE A 48 12.02 -2.98 3.65
C PHE A 48 10.51 -2.99 3.40
N GLU A 49 9.74 -3.32 4.44
CA GLU A 49 8.27 -3.42 4.33
C GLU A 49 7.63 -2.13 3.79
N HIS A 50 8.08 -0.97 4.25
CA HIS A 50 7.56 0.33 3.82
C HIS A 50 7.77 0.61 2.31
N GLU A 51 8.83 0.06 1.71
CA GLU A 51 9.08 0.19 0.27
C GLU A 51 8.09 -0.65 -0.53
N VAL A 52 7.80 -1.88 -0.07
CA VAL A 52 6.76 -2.74 -0.66
C VAL A 52 5.39 -2.09 -0.56
N ILE A 53 5.02 -1.56 0.60
CA ILE A 53 3.76 -0.83 0.80
C ILE A 53 3.67 0.36 -0.18
N ALA A 54 4.77 1.10 -0.37
CA ALA A 54 4.81 2.20 -1.33
C ALA A 54 4.58 1.73 -2.78
N CYS A 55 5.09 0.56 -3.17
CA CYS A 55 4.83 -0.05 -4.49
C CYS A 55 3.35 -0.41 -4.65
N VAL A 56 2.77 -1.06 -3.65
CA VAL A 56 1.35 -1.44 -3.64
C VAL A 56 0.46 -0.19 -3.77
N ARG A 57 0.79 0.87 -3.03
CA ARG A 57 0.10 2.17 -3.12
C ARG A 57 0.23 2.82 -4.50
N ARG A 58 1.38 2.71 -5.16
CA ARG A 58 1.60 3.20 -6.54
C ARG A 58 0.83 2.42 -7.59
N GLY A 59 0.45 1.18 -7.31
CA GLY A 59 -0.33 0.41 -8.26
C GLY A 59 -0.14 -1.09 -8.17
N ALA A 60 0.93 -1.59 -7.54
CA ALA A 60 1.21 -3.02 -7.54
C ALA A 60 0.05 -3.83 -6.93
N ARG A 61 -0.36 -4.90 -7.60
CA ARG A 61 -1.44 -5.81 -7.19
C ARG A 61 -1.00 -7.25 -7.03
N THR A 62 0.15 -7.61 -7.57
CA THR A 62 0.69 -8.98 -7.54
C THR A 62 2.12 -8.98 -7.01
N VAL A 63 2.60 -10.16 -6.62
CA VAL A 63 3.99 -10.32 -6.14
C VAL A 63 4.97 -10.02 -7.26
N GLU A 64 4.60 -10.39 -8.49
CA GLU A 64 5.35 -10.14 -9.71
C GLU A 64 5.48 -8.64 -9.98
N GLU A 65 4.36 -7.89 -9.93
CA GLU A 65 4.39 -6.43 -10.08
C GLU A 65 5.21 -5.76 -8.96
N VAL A 66 5.17 -6.29 -7.75
CA VAL A 66 6.03 -5.83 -6.65
C VAL A 66 7.51 -6.10 -6.97
N GLY A 67 7.82 -7.27 -7.53
CA GLY A 67 9.17 -7.63 -7.99
C GLY A 67 9.67 -6.69 -9.10
N ASP A 68 8.81 -6.31 -10.03
CA ASP A 68 9.17 -5.39 -11.12
C ASP A 68 9.42 -3.96 -10.59
N ASP A 69 8.66 -3.52 -9.59
CA ASP A 69 8.72 -2.15 -9.04
C ASP A 69 9.78 -1.96 -7.94
N CYS A 70 10.04 -2.97 -7.09
CA CYS A 70 10.99 -2.88 -5.98
C CYS A 70 11.95 -4.05 -5.82
N GLU A 71 12.01 -4.96 -6.79
CA GLU A 71 12.90 -6.13 -6.77
C GLU A 71 12.59 -7.10 -5.62
N ALA A 72 11.58 -6.86 -4.78
CA ALA A 72 11.25 -7.79 -3.69
C ALA A 72 10.64 -9.08 -4.24
N GLY A 73 11.14 -10.22 -3.77
CA GLY A 73 10.60 -11.54 -4.15
C GLY A 73 11.15 -12.14 -5.45
N THR A 74 12.16 -11.51 -6.06
CA THR A 74 12.87 -12.02 -7.25
C THR A 74 14.07 -12.92 -6.92
N GLY A 75 14.51 -12.95 -5.67
CA GLY A 75 15.59 -13.82 -5.17
C GLY A 75 15.08 -15.18 -4.66
N CYS A 76 15.42 -15.55 -3.42
CA CYS A 76 15.08 -16.87 -2.85
C CYS A 76 13.57 -17.10 -2.59
N GLY A 77 12.74 -16.06 -2.71
CA GLY A 77 11.29 -16.16 -2.59
C GLY A 77 10.73 -16.25 -1.16
N SER A 78 11.55 -16.31 -0.10
CA SER A 78 11.09 -16.42 1.29
C SER A 78 10.14 -15.29 1.71
N CYS A 79 10.34 -14.09 1.16
CA CYS A 79 9.52 -12.92 1.42
C CYS A 79 8.17 -12.89 0.67
N ARG A 80 7.94 -13.79 -0.31
CA ARG A 80 6.72 -13.75 -1.15
C ARG A 80 5.43 -13.94 -0.33
N GLY A 81 5.48 -14.72 0.75
CA GLY A 81 4.35 -14.86 1.67
C GLY A 81 4.00 -13.53 2.35
N ALA A 82 5.00 -12.83 2.89
CA ALA A 82 4.81 -11.52 3.50
C ALA A 82 4.30 -10.47 2.50
N ILE A 83 4.80 -10.49 1.26
CA ILE A 83 4.32 -9.61 0.18
C ILE A 83 2.82 -9.85 -0.09
N LYS A 84 2.37 -11.11 -0.15
CA LYS A 84 0.95 -11.44 -0.33
C LYS A 84 0.08 -10.90 0.80
N THR A 85 0.51 -11.07 2.06
CA THR A 85 -0.21 -10.51 3.21
C THR A 85 -0.36 -9.00 3.10
N ILE A 86 0.69 -8.27 2.73
CA ILE A 86 0.63 -6.81 2.54
C ILE A 86 -0.34 -6.44 1.40
N LEU A 87 -0.31 -7.17 0.29
CA LEU A 87 -1.23 -6.95 -0.84
C LEU A 87 -2.70 -7.13 -0.41
N GLU A 88 -2.99 -8.18 0.35
CA GLU A 88 -4.33 -8.47 0.88
C GLU A 88 -4.79 -7.40 1.86
N GLU A 89 -3.95 -7.03 2.84
CA GLU A 89 -4.24 -5.96 3.81
C GLU A 89 -4.54 -4.62 3.11
N GLU A 90 -3.72 -4.23 2.13
CA GLU A 90 -3.92 -2.98 1.38
C GLU A 90 -5.15 -3.07 0.46
N ALA A 91 -5.50 -4.24 -0.06
CA ALA A 91 -6.75 -4.45 -0.80
C ALA A 91 -7.97 -4.31 0.12
N GLN A 92 -7.91 -4.83 1.34
CA GLN A 92 -8.97 -4.67 2.34
C GLN A 92 -9.17 -3.21 2.73
N LYS A 93 -8.09 -2.46 3.01
CA LYS A 93 -8.16 -1.03 3.34
C LYS A 93 -8.84 -0.20 2.24
N ARG A 94 -8.62 -0.55 0.97
CA ARG A 94 -9.28 0.11 -0.17
C ARG A 94 -10.77 -0.18 -0.25
N ARG A 95 -11.18 -1.42 0.08
CA ARG A 95 -12.61 -1.79 0.15
C ARG A 95 -13.28 -1.09 1.33
N ALA A 96 -12.65 -1.12 2.50
CA ALA A 96 -13.12 -0.42 3.69
C ALA A 96 -13.26 1.11 3.48
N GLY A 97 -12.42 1.72 2.65
CA GLY A 97 -12.55 3.13 2.27
C GLY A 97 -13.66 3.42 1.24
N ARG A 98 -14.11 2.42 0.48
CA ARG A 98 -15.22 2.55 -0.49
C ARG A 98 -16.58 2.29 0.14
N ASP A 99 -16.59 1.47 1.19
CA ASP A 99 -17.78 1.09 1.97
C ASP A 99 -17.84 1.80 3.33
N GLY A 100 -16.92 2.75 3.56
CA GLY A 100 -16.73 3.50 4.80
C GLY A 100 -17.82 4.53 5.06
N GLY A 101 -19.07 4.08 5.15
CA GLY A 101 -20.00 4.71 6.08
C GLY A 101 -19.30 4.79 7.44
N ALA A 102 -19.30 5.98 8.04
CA ALA A 102 -18.74 6.15 9.36
C ALA A 102 -19.30 5.06 10.30
N PRO A 103 -18.48 4.42 11.16
CA PRO A 103 -18.98 3.47 12.15
C PRO A 103 -20.18 4.09 12.90
N GLU A 104 -21.20 3.31 13.24
CA GLU A 104 -22.39 3.82 13.98
C GLU A 104 -22.01 4.64 15.23
N ALA A 105 -20.84 4.38 15.81
CA ALA A 105 -20.26 5.15 16.91
C ALA A 105 -20.03 6.65 16.59
N LEU A 106 -19.82 7.02 15.32
CA LEU A 106 -19.68 8.40 14.88
C LEU A 106 -21.01 9.16 14.84
N PHE A 107 -22.14 8.48 14.70
CA PHE A 107 -23.48 9.08 14.82
C PHE A 107 -23.91 9.29 16.28
N GLN A 108 -23.25 8.66 17.25
CA GLN A 108 -23.48 8.88 18.68
C GLN A 108 -22.61 10.00 19.26
N LEU A 109 -21.61 10.49 18.52
CA LEU A 109 -20.80 11.63 18.92
C LEU A 109 -21.66 12.91 18.93
N PRO A 110 -21.68 13.67 20.04
CA PRO A 110 -22.56 14.82 20.21
C PRO A 110 -22.27 15.99 19.25
N LEU A 111 -21.17 15.93 18.48
CA LEU A 111 -20.76 16.95 17.51
C LEU A 111 -21.61 16.94 16.22
N PHE A 112 -22.20 15.80 15.83
CA PHE A 112 -22.95 15.62 14.58
C PHE A 112 -24.46 15.41 14.78
N LYS A 113 -25.02 15.85 15.93
CA LYS A 113 -26.47 15.93 16.09
C LYS A 113 -27.01 16.91 15.04
N THR A 114 -27.55 16.37 13.96
CA THR A 114 -28.39 17.10 13.02
C THR A 114 -29.49 17.77 13.84
N ARG A 115 -29.45 19.09 13.84
CA ARG A 115 -30.49 19.94 14.42
C ARG A 115 -31.78 19.61 13.66
N LYS A 116 -32.67 18.88 14.31
CA LYS A 116 -34.00 18.53 13.82
C LYS A 116 -34.95 19.55 14.44
N ASP A 117 -35.31 20.57 13.66
CA ASP A 117 -36.47 21.43 13.95
C ASP A 117 -37.77 20.62 13.76
#